data_AF-A0A2W6ZW80-F1
#
_entry.id   AF-A0A2W6ZW80-F1
#
_cell.length_a   1.000
_cell.length_b   1.000
_cell.length_c   1.000
_cell.angle_alpha   90.00
_cell.angle_beta   90.00
_cell.angle_gamma   90.00
#
_symmetry.space_group_name_H-M   'P 1'
#
loop_
_entity.id
_entity.type
_entity.pdbx_description
1 polymer ?
#
loop_
_entity_poly.entity_id
_entity_poly.type
_entity_poly.pdbx_seq_one_letter_code
_entity_poly.pdbx_strand_id
1 'polypeptide(L)' 'EAGTARLIGTSAEAIGRNAIELLTDAAAYGTMARAVNPFGDGHASDRILAIVKQYFLSQAAG' A
#
# COMPACT_ATOMS: atom_id res chain seq x y z
N GLU A 1 -6.06 7.17 9.66
CA GLU A 1 -6.46 6.03 8.83
C GLU A 1 -5.32 5.02 8.83
N ALA A 2 -5.49 3.93 9.58
CA ALA A 2 -4.54 2.82 9.65
C ALA A 2 -5.10 1.72 8.76
N GLY A 3 -4.67 1.71 7.49
CA GLY A 3 -5.06 0.67 6.56
C GLY A 3 -4.11 -0.51 6.68
N THR A 4 -2.96 -0.39 6.06
CA THR A 4 -1.96 -1.48 5.94
C THR A 4 -0.80 -1.35 6.93
N ALA A 5 -0.71 -0.24 7.67
CA ALA A 5 0.31 0.01 8.68
C ALA A 5 -0.25 0.83 9.84
N ARG A 6 0.26 0.58 11.05
CA ARG A 6 -0.09 1.28 12.29
C ARG A 6 1.17 1.85 12.93
N LEU A 7 1.17 3.15 13.25
CA LEU A 7 2.24 3.76 14.05
C LEU A 7 1.96 3.52 15.54
N ILE A 8 2.85 2.76 16.19
CA ILE A 8 2.69 2.31 17.58
C ILE A 8 3.78 2.82 18.53
N GLY A 9 4.70 3.64 18.03
CA GLY A 9 5.89 4.09 18.75
C GLY A 9 6.98 3.02 18.83
N THR A 10 7.98 3.25 19.68
CA THR A 10 9.22 2.44 19.76
C THR A 10 9.36 1.65 21.07
N SER A 11 8.34 1.69 21.94
CA SER A 11 8.35 0.91 23.18
C SER A 11 8.31 -0.59 22.87
N ALA A 12 9.23 -1.36 23.45
CA ALA A 12 9.29 -2.81 23.28
C ALA A 12 7.98 -3.50 23.71
N GLU A 13 7.35 -3.02 24.79
CA GLU A 13 6.06 -3.53 25.26
C GLU A 13 4.94 -3.30 24.23
N ALA A 14 4.89 -2.08 23.67
CA ALA A 14 3.89 -1.74 22.67
C ALA A 14 4.09 -2.56 21.39
N ILE A 15 5.33 -2.75 20.96
CA ILE A 15 5.69 -3.59 19.80
C ILE A 15 5.24 -5.03 20.03
N GLY A 16 5.61 -5.63 21.16
CA GLY A 16 5.24 -7.00 21.49
C GLY A 16 3.73 -7.20 21.54
N ARG A 17 3.01 -6.31 22.22
CA ARG A 17 1.54 -6.38 22.32
C ARG A 17 0.84 -6.32 20.96
N ASN A 18 1.21 -5.37 20.10
CA ASN A 18 0.57 -5.23 18.77
C ASN A 18 0.94 -6.40 17.84
N ALA A 19 2.16 -6.94 17.96
CA ALA A 19 2.56 -8.13 17.21
C ALA A 19 1.74 -9.36 17.65
N ILE A 20 1.58 -9.57 18.96
CA ILE A 20 0.77 -10.67 19.51
C ILE A 20 -0.69 -10.54 19.07
N GLU A 21 -1.27 -9.34 19.11
CA GLU A 21 -2.63 -9.06 18.60
C GLU A 21 -2.77 -9.54 17.15
N LEU A 22 -1.88 -9.14 16.24
CA LEU A 22 -1.93 -9.57 14.84
C LEU A 22 -1.70 -11.07 14.63
N LEU A 23 -0.93 -11.72 15.50
CA LEU A 23 -0.63 -13.16 15.40
C LEU A 23 -1.74 -14.04 15.99
N THR A 24 -2.58 -13.51 16.88
CA THR A 24 -3.57 -14.29 17.65
C THR A 24 -5.02 -13.90 17.36
N ASP A 25 -5.26 -12.73 16.77
CA ASP A 25 -6.58 -12.27 16.36
C ASP A 25 -6.67 -12.22 14.83
N ALA A 26 -7.40 -13.20 14.27
CA ALA A 26 -7.61 -13.31 12.83
C ALA A 26 -8.42 -12.14 12.24
N ALA A 27 -9.31 -11.52 13.02
CA ALA A 27 -10.09 -10.38 12.59
C ALA A 27 -9.22 -9.11 12.53
N ALA A 28 -8.36 -8.91 13.54
CA ALA A 28 -7.38 -7.82 13.55
C ALA A 28 -6.41 -7.95 12.35
N TYR A 29 -5.86 -9.15 12.13
CA TYR A 29 -5.01 -9.43 10.97
C TYR A 29 -5.74 -9.16 9.65
N GLY A 30 -6.95 -9.70 9.50
CA GLY A 30 -7.74 -9.56 8.27
C GLY A 30 -8.08 -8.11 7.92
N THR A 31 -8.31 -7.28 8.94
CA THR A 31 -8.56 -5.84 8.76
C THR A 31 -7.33 -5.14 8.20
N MET A 32 -6.14 -5.41 8.76
CA MET A 32 -4.89 -4.78 8.30
C MET A 32 -4.44 -5.31 6.94
N ALA A 33 -4.54 -6.63 6.71
CA ALA A 33 -4.08 -7.28 5.49
C ALA A 33 -4.92 -6.92 4.25
N ARG A 34 -6.20 -6.61 4.43
CA ARG A 34 -7.13 -6.27 3.34
C ARG A 34 -7.35 -4.78 3.14
N ALA A 35 -6.72 -3.96 3.96
CA ALA A 35 -6.86 -2.53 3.79
C ALA A 35 -6.33 -2.09 2.43
N VAL A 36 -6.98 -1.06 1.88
CA VAL A 36 -6.59 -0.48 0.60
C VAL A 36 -5.13 -0.04 0.69
N ASN A 37 -4.32 -0.53 -0.24
CA ASN A 37 -2.92 -0.14 -0.35
C ASN A 37 -2.84 1.30 -0.91
N PRO A 38 -2.44 2.31 -0.11
CA PRO A 38 -2.37 3.69 -0.60
C PRO A 38 -1.25 3.90 -1.63
N PHE A 39 -0.33 2.93 -1.78
CA PHE A 39 0.82 3.05 -2.68
C PHE A 39 0.51 2.66 -4.13
N GLY A 40 -0.62 2.02 -4.38
CA GLY A 40 -1.06 1.73 -5.73
C GLY A 40 -2.02 0.56 -5.85
N ASP A 41 -2.69 0.53 -7.00
CA ASP A 41 -3.59 -0.53 -7.44
C ASP A 41 -2.89 -1.57 -8.33
N GLY A 42 -1.56 -1.54 -8.40
CA GLY A 42 -0.74 -2.43 -9.25
C GLY A 42 -0.57 -2.01 -10.71
N HIS A 43 -1.18 -0.91 -11.17
CA HIS A 43 -1.19 -0.52 -12.58
C HIS A 43 -0.33 0.71 -12.91
N ALA A 44 0.58 1.09 -12.00
CA ALA A 44 1.42 2.28 -12.20
C ALA A 44 2.29 2.16 -13.46
N SER A 45 2.97 1.03 -13.65
CA SER A 45 3.85 0.82 -14.81
C SER A 45 3.11 0.88 -16.14
N ASP A 46 1.91 0.28 -16.22
CA ASP A 46 1.08 0.30 -17.43
C ASP A 46 0.63 1.72 -17.78
N ARG A 47 0.20 2.49 -16.77
CA ARG A 47 -0.18 3.90 -16.95
C ARG A 47 1.01 4.76 -17.39
N ILE A 48 2.19 4.58 -16.79
CA ILE A 48 3.41 5.29 -17.18
C ILE A 48 3.77 4.98 -18.63
N LEU A 49 3.76 3.70 -19.02
CA LEU A 49 4.04 3.28 -20.39
C LEU A 49 3.05 3.91 -21.39
N ALA A 50 1.76 3.94 -21.07
CA ALA A 50 0.75 4.56 -21.91
C ALA A 50 1.00 6.06 -22.11
N ILE A 51 1.32 6.79 -21.03
CA ILE A 51 1.63 8.22 -21.07
C ILE A 51 2.87 8.50 -21.94
N VAL A 52 3.93 7.72 -21.76
CA VAL A 52 5.18 7.87 -22.54
C VAL A 52 4.93 7.62 -24.03
N LYS A 53 4.18 6.56 -24.37
CA LYS A 53 3.79 6.28 -25.76
C LYS A 53 2.99 7.42 -26.37
N GLN A 54 2.00 7.93 -25.63
CA GLN A 54 1.15 9.03 -26.09
C GLN A 54 1.97 10.30 -26.36
N TYR A 55 2.93 10.63 -25.49
CA TYR A 55 3.81 11.79 -25.66
C TYR A 55 4.60 11.73 -26.98
N PHE A 56 5.22 10.59 -27.30
CA PHE A 56 5.98 10.46 -28.54
C PHE A 56 5.11 10.43 -29.80
N LEU A 57 3.90 9.85 -29.72
CA LEU A 57 2.95 9.87 -30.84
C LEU A 57 2.43 11.29 -31.13
N SER A 58 2.16 12.10 -30.09
CA SER A 58 1.72 13.48 -30.29
C SER A 58 2.82 14.39 -30.86
N GLN A 59 4.09 14.09 -30.56
CA GLN A 59 5.24 14.85 -31.08
C GLN A 59 5.56 14.53 -32.55
N ALA A 60 5.19 13.35 -33.04
CA ALA A 60 5.41 12.94 -34.43
C ALA A 60 4.28 13.38 -35.39
N ALA A 61 3.14 13.81 -34.84
CA ALA A 61 1.96 14.23 -35.59
C ALA A 61 1.86 15.75 -35.80
N GLY A 62 2.81 16.53 -35.26
CA GLY A 62 2.97 17.97 -35.50
C GLY A 62 4.26 18.27 -36.25
#